data_AF-A0A9D3MWL2-F1
#
_entry.id   AF-A0A9D3MWL2-F1
#
_cell.length_a   1.000
_cell.length_b   1.000
_cell.length_c   1.000
_cell.angle_alpha   90.00
_cell.angle_beta   90.00
_cell.angle_gamma   90.00
#
_symmetry.space_group_name_H-M   'P 1'
#
loop_
_entity.id
_entity.type
_entity.pdbx_description
1 polymer ?
#
loop_
_entity_poly.entity_id
_entity_poly.type
_entity_poly.pdbx_seq_one_letter_code
_entity_poly.pdbx_strand_id
1 'polypeptide(L)'
;MLPKPHREKPRTPQPAGPSKVVQSSPLQHSFLTDVSDVREMEGGLLNLLNDFHSGKLQAFGKVCSFEQLEHVRELQEKLARLHFSLDSHVEELSEDQRKTASDRNLEHLLGNLEELSSSIQKLHLAENQDLPKTSTS
;
A
#
# COMPACT_ATOMS: atom_id res chain seq x y z
N MET A 1 48.95 38.55 1.15
CA MET A 1 47.72 37.73 1.23
C MET A 1 46.67 38.40 0.35
N LEU A 2 45.96 37.82 -0.62
CA LEU A 2 45.87 36.53 -1.31
C LEU A 2 45.27 36.89 -2.71
N PRO A 3 45.65 36.27 -3.84
CA PRO A 3 45.18 36.67 -5.17
C PRO A 3 43.74 36.19 -5.52
N LYS A 4 43.19 36.84 -6.56
CA LYS A 4 41.82 36.81 -7.11
C LYS A 4 41.23 35.41 -7.42
N PRO A 5 39.88 35.25 -7.39
CA PRO A 5 39.21 34.02 -7.80
C PRO A 5 39.22 33.83 -9.32
N HIS A 6 39.64 32.63 -9.73
CA HIS A 6 39.75 32.16 -11.11
C HIS A 6 38.40 31.62 -11.62
N ARG A 7 37.98 32.08 -12.81
CA ARG A 7 36.80 31.56 -13.55
C ARG A 7 37.09 30.14 -14.04
N GLU A 8 36.33 29.14 -13.60
CA GLU A 8 36.32 27.83 -14.26
C GLU A 8 35.39 27.82 -15.47
N LYS A 9 35.93 27.34 -16.60
CA LYS A 9 35.22 27.07 -17.86
C LYS A 9 34.59 25.67 -17.78
N PRO A 10 33.44 25.43 -18.46
CA PRO A 10 32.80 24.12 -18.47
C PRO A 10 33.68 23.09 -19.19
N ARG A 11 34.00 21.97 -18.54
CA ARG A 11 34.65 20.82 -19.19
C ARG A 11 33.63 20.09 -20.07
N THR A 12 33.91 20.05 -21.36
CA THR A 12 33.32 19.09 -22.29
C THR A 12 33.93 17.70 -22.04
N PRO A 13 33.13 16.61 -22.01
CA PRO A 13 33.68 15.26 -21.97
C PRO A 13 34.18 14.84 -23.36
N GLN A 14 35.43 14.39 -23.44
CA GLN A 14 36.00 13.69 -24.61
C GLN A 14 35.61 12.19 -24.60
N PRO A 15 35.66 11.52 -25.77
CA PRO A 15 35.06 10.20 -25.98
C PRO A 15 35.98 9.06 -25.52
N ALA A 16 35.41 8.07 -24.83
CA ALA A 16 36.10 6.84 -24.44
C ALA A 16 35.38 5.62 -25.03
N GLY A 17 36.06 4.92 -25.95
CA GLY A 17 35.99 3.46 -26.22
C GLY A 17 34.68 2.84 -26.77
N PRO A 18 34.77 1.81 -27.63
CA PRO A 18 33.59 1.06 -28.07
C PRO A 18 33.17 0.08 -26.96
N SER A 19 32.47 0.57 -25.96
CA SER A 19 31.69 -0.28 -25.06
C SER A 19 30.54 -0.85 -25.89
N LYS A 20 30.53 -2.18 -26.09
CA LYS A 20 29.40 -2.91 -26.64
C LYS A 20 28.15 -2.50 -25.85
N VAL A 21 27.34 -1.65 -26.46
CA VAL A 21 26.01 -1.33 -25.99
C VAL A 21 25.24 -2.64 -26.09
N VAL A 22 25.01 -3.30 -24.96
CA VAL A 22 23.88 -4.23 -24.85
C VAL A 22 22.67 -3.36 -25.14
N GLN A 23 22.23 -3.35 -26.39
CA GLN A 23 20.94 -2.81 -26.75
C GLN A 23 19.93 -3.66 -25.98
N SER A 24 19.49 -3.16 -24.82
CA SER A 24 18.22 -3.58 -24.26
C SER A 24 17.19 -3.29 -25.35
N SER A 25 16.70 -4.35 -25.99
CA SER A 25 15.66 -4.26 -26.99
C SER A 25 14.51 -3.42 -26.40
N PRO A 26 13.98 -2.42 -27.13
CA PRO A 26 12.80 -1.70 -26.67
C PRO A 26 11.69 -2.73 -26.39
N LEU A 27 10.96 -2.56 -25.28
CA LEU A 27 9.75 -3.33 -24.99
C LEU A 27 8.76 -3.10 -26.15
N GLN A 28 8.79 -4.00 -27.13
CA GLN A 28 7.87 -4.03 -28.26
C GLN A 28 6.55 -4.57 -27.70
N HIS A 29 5.60 -3.68 -27.40
CA HIS A 29 4.21 -4.08 -27.19
C HIS A 29 3.65 -4.52 -28.54
N SER A 30 3.91 -5.77 -28.94
CA SER A 30 3.18 -6.37 -30.05
C SER A 30 1.72 -6.48 -29.62
N PHE A 31 0.88 -5.63 -30.20
CA PHE A 31 -0.56 -5.84 -30.20
C PHE A 31 -0.80 -7.29 -30.67
N LEU A 32 -1.65 -8.05 -29.98
CA LEU A 32 -1.96 -9.45 -30.31
C LEU A 32 -2.50 -9.53 -31.75
N THR A 33 -1.63 -9.81 -32.72
CA THR A 33 -1.97 -9.88 -34.14
C THR A 33 -2.21 -11.31 -34.62
N ASP A 34 -1.86 -12.33 -33.83
CA ASP A 34 -2.19 -13.72 -34.11
C ASP A 34 -3.57 -14.08 -33.55
N VAL A 35 -4.41 -14.67 -34.40
CA VAL A 35 -5.74 -15.18 -34.04
C VAL A 35 -5.63 -16.28 -32.98
N SER A 36 -4.51 -17.01 -32.95
CA SER A 36 -4.25 -18.06 -31.97
C SER A 36 -4.12 -17.48 -30.56
N ASP A 37 -3.35 -16.40 -30.39
CA ASP A 37 -3.15 -15.76 -29.09
C ASP A 37 -4.44 -15.10 -28.58
N VAL A 38 -5.26 -14.53 -29.49
CA VAL A 38 -6.57 -13.97 -29.14
C VAL A 38 -7.51 -15.06 -28.60
N ARG A 39 -7.53 -16.24 -29.21
CA ARG A 39 -8.35 -17.38 -28.78
C ARG A 39 -7.88 -17.96 -27.46
N GLU A 40 -6.57 -17.99 -27.23
CA GLU A 40 -6.01 -18.42 -25.95
C GLU A 40 -6.42 -17.48 -24.81
N MET A 41 -6.31 -16.17 -25.04
CA MET A 41 -6.77 -15.15 -24.08
C MET A 41 -8.28 -15.23 -23.84
N GLU A 42 -9.08 -15.41 -24.90
CA GLU A 42 -10.53 -15.62 -24.78
C GLU A 42 -10.84 -16.83 -23.89
N GLY A 43 -10.15 -17.96 -24.12
CA GLY A 43 -10.29 -19.16 -23.29
C GLY A 43 -9.89 -18.92 -21.84
N GLY A 44 -8.80 -18.18 -21.60
CA GLY A 44 -8.36 -17.78 -20.26
C GLY A 44 -9.38 -16.93 -19.53
N LEU A 45 -9.96 -15.92 -20.20
CA LEU A 45 -10.99 -15.05 -19.62
C LEU A 45 -12.30 -15.80 -19.36
N LEU A 46 -12.69 -16.73 -20.24
CA LEU A 46 -13.89 -17.54 -20.04
C LEU A 46 -13.76 -18.49 -18.84
N ASN A 47 -12.58 -19.09 -18.67
CA ASN A 47 -12.27 -19.91 -17.50
C ASN A 47 -12.24 -19.06 -16.22
N LEU A 48 -11.70 -17.85 -16.27
CA LEU A 48 -11.71 -16.93 -15.14
C LEU A 48 -13.15 -16.55 -14.72
N LEU A 49 -14.04 -16.30 -15.69
CA LEU A 49 -15.47 -16.08 -15.44
C LEU A 49 -16.14 -17.32 -14.84
N ASN A 50 -15.78 -18.52 -15.31
CA ASN A 50 -16.30 -19.76 -14.75
C ASN A 50 -15.87 -19.95 -13.28
N ASP A 51 -14.60 -19.69 -12.99
CA ASP A 51 -14.06 -19.73 -11.62
C ASP A 51 -14.74 -18.68 -10.72
N PHE A 52 -15.12 -17.52 -11.28
CA PHE A 52 -15.88 -16.50 -10.55
C PHE A 52 -17.32 -16.95 -10.26
N HIS A 53 -18.07 -17.44 -11.26
CA HIS A 53 -19.45 -17.90 -11.08
C HIS A 53 -19.57 -19.15 -10.19
N SER A 54 -18.58 -20.03 -10.22
CA SER A 54 -18.52 -21.21 -9.36
C SER A 54 -18.09 -20.89 -7.92
N GLY A 55 -17.66 -19.65 -7.65
CA GLY A 55 -17.17 -19.22 -6.35
C GLY A 55 -15.81 -19.81 -5.97
N LYS A 56 -15.09 -20.41 -6.93
CA LYS A 56 -13.71 -20.90 -6.78
C LYS A 56 -12.72 -19.74 -6.66
N LEU A 57 -13.00 -18.64 -7.37
CA LEU A 57 -12.26 -17.39 -7.23
C LEU A 57 -12.93 -16.53 -6.15
N GLN A 58 -12.35 -16.48 -4.96
CA GLN A 58 -12.75 -15.56 -3.89
C GLN A 58 -11.62 -14.58 -3.63
N ALA A 59 -11.87 -13.29 -3.89
CA ALA A 59 -10.90 -12.23 -3.59
C ALA A 59 -10.76 -11.99 -2.07
N PHE A 60 -11.82 -12.29 -1.32
CA PHE A 60 -11.88 -12.18 0.13
C PHE A 60 -12.26 -13.55 0.69
N GLY A 61 -11.41 -14.08 1.56
CA GLY A 61 -11.64 -15.40 2.17
C GLY A 61 -12.82 -15.38 3.14
N LYS A 62 -13.33 -16.56 3.50
CA LYS A 62 -14.45 -16.73 4.42
C LYS A 62 -14.21 -16.13 5.82
N VAL A 63 -12.94 -15.96 6.19
CA VAL A 63 -12.49 -15.49 7.51
C VAL A 63 -11.95 -14.06 7.52
N CYS A 64 -11.68 -13.46 6.35
CA CYS A 64 -11.30 -12.05 6.23
C CYS A 64 -12.25 -11.42 5.20
N SER A 65 -13.43 -11.03 5.67
CA SER A 65 -14.47 -10.48 4.80
C SER A 65 -14.11 -9.06 4.37
N PHE A 66 -14.58 -8.69 3.19
CA PHE A 66 -14.49 -7.31 2.70
C PHE A 66 -15.03 -6.29 3.73
N GLU A 67 -16.11 -6.64 4.42
CA GLU A 67 -16.72 -5.81 5.46
C GLU A 67 -15.77 -5.57 6.65
N GLN A 68 -15.00 -6.58 7.06
CA GLN A 68 -14.02 -6.40 8.14
C GLN A 68 -12.84 -5.52 7.70
N LEU A 69 -12.40 -5.65 6.45
CA LEU A 69 -11.35 -4.79 5.89
C LEU A 69 -11.85 -3.33 5.74
N GLU A 70 -13.09 -3.15 5.30
CA GLU A 70 -13.72 -1.84 5.21
C GLU A 70 -13.84 -1.21 6.60
N HIS A 71 -14.21 -1.99 7.62
CA HIS A 71 -14.26 -1.49 8.99
C HIS A 71 -12.89 -1.03 9.51
N VAL A 72 -11.81 -1.77 9.21
CA VAL A 72 -10.44 -1.34 9.56
C VAL A 72 -10.08 -0.03 8.86
N ARG A 73 -10.44 0.11 7.57
CA ARG A 73 -10.26 1.35 6.82
C ARG A 73 -11.01 2.52 7.45
N GLU A 74 -12.27 2.33 7.85
CA GLU A 74 -13.07 3.35 8.53
C GLU A 74 -12.44 3.81 9.85
N LEU A 75 -11.94 2.86 10.66
CA LEU A 75 -11.27 3.17 11.92
C LEU A 75 -9.98 3.98 11.68
N GLN A 76 -9.19 3.64 10.65
CA GLN A 76 -8.02 4.41 10.25
C GLN A 76 -8.39 5.84 9.82
N GLU A 77 -9.44 5.99 9.02
CA GLU A 77 -9.90 7.30 8.56
C GLU A 77 -10.43 8.17 9.71
N LYS A 78 -11.22 7.56 10.61
CA LYS A 78 -11.71 8.20 11.84
C LYS A 78 -10.54 8.69 12.70
N LEU A 79 -9.50 7.86 12.87
CA LEU A 79 -8.32 8.23 13.64
C LEU A 79 -7.56 9.41 13.00
N ALA A 80 -7.38 9.40 11.68
CA ALA A 80 -6.73 10.51 10.98
C ALA A 80 -7.53 11.82 11.12
N ARG A 81 -8.85 11.77 10.91
CA ARG A 81 -9.75 12.92 11.10
C ARG A 81 -9.70 13.45 12.54
N LEU A 82 -9.70 12.55 13.52
CA LEU A 82 -9.61 12.92 14.93
C LEU A 82 -8.27 13.60 15.22
N HIS A 83 -7.16 13.04 14.74
CA HIS A 83 -5.83 13.64 14.93
C HIS A 83 -5.78 15.08 14.41
N PHE A 84 -6.25 15.32 13.18
CA PHE A 84 -6.30 16.68 12.64
C PHE A 84 -7.22 17.62 13.43
N SER A 85 -8.38 17.13 13.88
CA SER A 85 -9.30 17.93 14.70
C SER A 85 -8.71 18.31 16.05
N LEU A 86 -8.01 17.38 16.70
CA LEU A 86 -7.38 17.61 18.00
C LEU A 86 -6.16 18.53 17.88
N ASP A 87 -5.36 18.36 16.82
CA ASP A 87 -4.21 19.22 16.52
C ASP A 87 -4.65 20.66 16.25
N SER A 88 -5.69 20.85 15.42
CA SER A 88 -6.31 22.15 15.18
C SER A 88 -6.82 22.81 16.47
N HIS A 89 -7.37 22.03 17.41
CA HIS A 89 -7.88 22.58 18.66
C HIS A 89 -6.74 23.02 19.61
N VAL A 90 -5.61 22.29 19.62
CA VAL A 90 -4.46 22.63 20.46
C VAL A 90 -3.78 23.92 20.04
N GLU A 91 -3.73 24.19 18.73
CA GLU A 91 -3.17 25.44 18.17
C GLU A 91 -3.96 26.69 18.58
N GLU A 92 -5.25 26.55 18.92
CA GLU A 92 -6.12 27.66 19.36
C GLU A 92 -6.06 27.94 20.87
N LEU A 93 -5.47 27.03 21.67
CA LEU A 93 -5.43 27.12 23.12
C LEU A 93 -4.22 27.94 23.63
N SER A 94 -4.41 28.58 24.79
CA SER A 94 -3.29 29.22 25.49
C SER A 94 -2.28 28.19 26.02
N GLU A 95 -1.02 28.61 26.23
CA GLU A 95 0.06 27.72 26.67
C GLU A 95 -0.27 26.95 27.96
N ASP A 96 -0.97 27.60 28.91
CA ASP A 96 -1.39 26.99 30.18
C ASP A 96 -2.42 25.87 30.01
N GLN A 97 -3.24 25.94 28.95
CA GLN A 97 -4.29 24.96 28.66
C GLN A 97 -3.81 23.81 27.77
N ARG A 98 -2.78 24.07 26.95
CA ARG A 98 -2.23 23.09 25.99
C ARG A 98 -1.79 21.78 26.64
N LYS A 99 -1.17 21.82 27.82
CA LYS A 99 -0.71 20.59 28.48
C LYS A 99 -1.88 19.68 28.83
N THR A 100 -2.90 20.21 29.51
CA THR A 100 -4.07 19.41 29.91
C THR A 100 -4.89 18.95 28.70
N ALA A 101 -5.00 19.78 27.65
CA ALA A 101 -5.62 19.37 26.41
C ALA A 101 -4.84 18.25 25.71
N SER A 102 -3.52 18.37 25.61
CA SER A 102 -2.65 17.35 25.02
C SER A 102 -2.75 16.00 25.75
N ASP A 103 -2.81 16.01 27.08
CA ASP A 103 -2.94 14.79 27.89
C ASP A 103 -4.27 14.06 27.57
N ARG A 104 -5.38 14.81 27.47
CA ARG A 104 -6.70 14.27 27.06
C ARG A 104 -6.73 13.80 25.61
N ASN A 105 -6.10 14.56 24.71
CA ASN A 105 -6.03 14.22 23.30
C ASN A 105 -5.29 12.90 23.08
N LEU A 106 -4.19 12.70 23.81
CA LEU A 106 -3.43 11.45 23.77
C LEU A 106 -4.28 10.26 24.25
N GLU A 107 -5.05 10.42 25.31
CA GLU A 107 -5.96 9.38 25.81
C GLU A 107 -7.00 8.98 24.74
N HIS A 108 -7.61 9.95 24.06
CA HIS A 108 -8.53 9.70 22.96
C HIS A 108 -7.87 8.97 21.78
N LEU A 109 -6.65 9.37 21.40
CA LEU A 109 -5.90 8.72 20.31
C LEU A 109 -5.53 7.29 20.67
N LEU A 110 -5.06 7.05 21.90
CA LEU A 110 -4.70 5.72 22.38
C LEU A 110 -5.90 4.77 22.40
N GLY A 111 -7.07 5.23 22.84
CA GLY A 111 -8.29 4.41 22.82
C GLY A 111 -8.72 4.01 21.41
N ASN A 112 -8.67 4.93 20.45
CA ASN A 112 -9.00 4.61 19.05
C ASN A 112 -7.94 3.69 18.40
N LEU A 113 -6.65 3.86 18.76
CA LEU A 113 -5.58 2.96 18.33
C LEU A 113 -5.74 1.54 18.88
N GLU A 114 -6.19 1.40 20.13
CA GLU A 114 -6.48 0.09 20.74
C GLU A 114 -7.63 -0.64 20.02
N GLU A 115 -8.70 0.09 19.69
CA GLU A 115 -9.83 -0.44 18.92
C GLU A 115 -9.40 -0.91 17.52
N LEU A 116 -8.60 -0.09 16.82
CA LEU A 116 -8.03 -0.44 15.52
C LEU A 116 -7.12 -1.67 15.61
N SER A 117 -6.23 -1.70 16.61
CA SER A 117 -5.32 -2.83 16.85
C SER A 117 -6.10 -4.12 17.10
N SER A 118 -7.14 -4.05 17.93
CA SER A 118 -8.01 -5.20 18.22
C SER A 118 -8.72 -5.70 16.96
N SER A 119 -9.16 -4.80 16.08
CA SER A 119 -9.82 -5.16 14.82
C SER A 119 -8.87 -5.85 13.84
N ILE A 120 -7.62 -5.38 13.74
CA ILE A 120 -6.58 -6.01 12.92
C ILE A 120 -6.17 -7.39 13.49
N GLN A 121 -6.04 -7.51 14.82
CA GLN A 121 -5.75 -8.79 15.45
C GLN A 121 -6.84 -9.83 15.17
N LYS A 122 -8.12 -9.44 15.20
CA LYS A 122 -9.25 -10.32 14.84
C LYS A 122 -9.13 -10.83 13.40
N LEU A 123 -8.68 -9.99 12.46
CA LEU A 123 -8.41 -10.42 11.08
C LEU A 123 -7.33 -11.50 11.00
N HIS A 124 -6.21 -11.32 11.71
CA HIS A 124 -5.12 -12.30 11.73
C HIS A 124 -5.53 -13.63 12.39
N LEU A 125 -6.33 -13.58 13.45
CA LEU A 125 -6.83 -14.79 14.12
C LEU A 125 -7.77 -15.59 13.23
N ALA A 126 -8.59 -14.90 12.44
CA ALA A 126 -9.50 -15.52 11.50
C ALA A 126 -8.73 -16.26 10.38
N GLU A 127 -7.65 -15.69 9.86
CA GLU A 127 -6.77 -16.35 8.86
C GLU A 127 -6.17 -17.68 9.35
N ASN A 128 -5.92 -17.83 10.66
CA ASN A 128 -5.22 -18.98 11.23
C ASN A 128 -6.13 -20.14 11.71
N GLN A 129 -7.45 -20.01 11.67
CA GLN A 129 -8.37 -21.06 12.16
C GLN A 129 -8.80 -22.10 11.10
N ASP A 130 -8.44 -21.90 9.83
CA ASP A 130 -8.78 -22.81 8.71
C ASP A 130 -7.63 -23.74 8.29
N LEU A 131 -6.73 -24.10 9.21
CA LEU A 131 -5.81 -25.23 8.98
C LEU A 131 -6.51 -26.54 9.37
N PRO A 132 -6.93 -27.39 8.41
CA PRO A 132 -7.36 -28.73 8.77
C PRO A 132 -6.17 -29.45 9.38
N LYS A 133 -6.31 -29.86 10.65
CA LYS A 133 -5.48 -30.93 11.21
C LYS A 133 -5.74 -32.16 10.36
N THR A 134 -4.90 -32.41 9.37
CA THR A 134 -4.81 -33.72 8.74
C THR A 134 -4.22 -34.65 9.79
N SER A 135 -5.11 -35.21 10.62
CA SER A 135 -4.82 -36.41 11.38
C SER A 135 -4.57 -37.52 10.37
N THR A 136 -3.31 -37.66 9.95
CA THR A 136 -2.82 -38.90 9.35
C THR A 136 -2.92 -39.98 10.43
N SER A 137 -3.88 -40.87 10.24
CA SER A 137 -3.96 -42.17 10.87
C SER A 137 -3.75 -43.26 9.84
#